data_AF-D1BKK5-F1
#
_entry.id   AF-D1BKK5-F1
#
_cell.length_a   1.000
_cell.length_b   1.000
_cell.length_c   1.000
_cell.angle_alpha   90.00
_cell.angle_beta   90.00
_cell.angle_gamma   90.00
#
_symmetry.space_group_name_H-M   'P 1'
#
loop_
_entity.id
_entity.type
_entity.pdbx_description
1 polymer ?
#
loop_
_entity_poly.entity_id
_entity_poly.type
_entity_poly.pdbx_seq_one_letter_code
_entity_poly.pdbx_strand_id
1 'polypeptide(L)'
;MTGQTRSVEVRTGARDRARGGPGLVLVLLGCALLVAGALIWTVLVPDRSMAGLPSDDEVVDARRVLMGLPSFEEEQGTSAMVLGDIRTALEVELGPVDWIHDEVRRGAAGCTPPESEIPGALSEGARSRGALPGGGDQGERALEIVEEVAAQHGFAETSRFVDGTGVQYADMTSDRGGNVSAVAGDRFGIRVTSSCFLTAEAKAEG
;
A
#
# COMPACT_ATOMS: atom_id res chain seq x y z
N MET A 1 -9.37 -59.44 5.53
CA MET A 1 -10.25 -58.83 6.55
C MET A 1 -10.80 -57.55 5.95
N THR A 2 -12.07 -57.59 5.59
CA THR A 2 -12.82 -56.62 4.80
C THR A 2 -13.71 -55.79 5.71
N GLY A 3 -13.80 -54.48 5.48
CA GLY A 3 -14.87 -53.66 6.01
C GLY A 3 -14.54 -52.16 5.91
N GLN A 4 -15.48 -51.25 5.68
CA GLN A 4 -16.85 -51.33 5.19
C GLN A 4 -17.21 -49.86 4.89
N THR A 5 -17.36 -49.49 3.63
CA THR A 5 -17.79 -48.15 3.21
C THR A 5 -19.28 -47.98 3.54
N ARG A 6 -19.64 -46.94 4.29
CA ARG A 6 -21.04 -46.55 4.52
C ARG A 6 -21.33 -45.26 3.77
N SER A 7 -22.09 -45.39 2.70
CA SER A 7 -22.81 -44.29 2.06
C SER A 7 -24.00 -43.91 2.94
N VAL A 8 -24.19 -42.62 3.19
CA VAL A 8 -25.39 -42.07 3.82
C VAL A 8 -26.10 -41.24 2.77
N GLU A 9 -27.25 -41.74 2.33
CA GLU A 9 -28.23 -41.07 1.50
C GLU A 9 -29.46 -40.73 2.36
N VAL A 10 -30.34 -39.89 1.80
CA VAL A 10 -31.74 -39.63 2.20
C VAL A 10 -31.86 -38.43 3.16
N ARG A 11 -32.60 -37.35 2.87
CA ARG A 11 -34.02 -37.30 2.48
C ARG A 11 -34.41 -35.89 2.01
N THR A 12 -35.04 -35.79 0.85
CA THR A 12 -35.83 -34.64 0.39
C THR A 12 -37.12 -34.54 1.19
N GLY A 13 -37.34 -33.40 1.86
CA GLY A 13 -38.57 -33.08 2.59
C GLY A 13 -39.21 -31.81 2.04
N ALA A 14 -40.22 -31.99 1.18
CA ALA A 14 -41.12 -30.93 0.78
C ALA A 14 -42.06 -30.56 1.94
N ARG A 15 -42.13 -29.28 2.31
CA ARG A 15 -43.27 -28.71 3.03
C ARG A 15 -43.68 -27.38 2.42
N ASP A 16 -44.93 -27.39 2.00
CA ASP A 16 -45.66 -26.33 1.33
C ASP A 16 -46.48 -25.54 2.36
N ARG A 17 -46.59 -24.23 2.13
CA ARG A 17 -47.54 -23.23 2.67
C ARG A 17 -47.52 -22.84 4.16
N ALA A 18 -47.27 -21.54 4.39
CA ALA A 18 -48.19 -20.69 5.13
C ALA A 18 -48.17 -19.25 4.59
N ARG A 19 -49.37 -18.75 4.27
CA ARG A 19 -49.70 -17.35 3.98
C ARG A 19 -49.60 -16.51 5.26
N GLY A 20 -49.19 -15.25 5.15
CA GLY A 20 -49.63 -14.21 6.09
C GLY A 20 -48.67 -13.06 6.33
N GLY A 21 -49.03 -11.86 5.86
CA GLY A 21 -48.84 -10.63 6.65
C GLY A 21 -47.70 -9.69 6.26
N PRO A 22 -47.81 -8.40 6.62
CA PRO A 22 -47.38 -7.26 5.82
C PRO A 22 -45.96 -6.78 6.16
N GLY A 23 -45.05 -6.77 5.18
CA GLY A 23 -43.68 -6.26 5.34
C GLY A 23 -43.31 -5.16 4.33
N LEU A 24 -44.29 -4.58 3.64
CA LEU A 24 -44.05 -3.64 2.53
C LEU A 24 -43.66 -2.22 2.99
N VAL A 25 -43.62 -1.95 4.30
CA VAL A 25 -43.31 -0.61 4.84
C VAL A 25 -41.82 -0.43 5.21
N LEU A 26 -41.08 -1.52 5.44
CA LEU A 26 -39.67 -1.43 5.89
C LEU A 26 -38.64 -1.31 4.76
N VAL A 27 -39.03 -1.55 3.50
CA VAL A 27 -38.11 -1.48 2.35
C VAL A 27 -37.82 -0.05 1.92
N LEU A 28 -38.70 0.92 2.21
CA LEU A 28 -38.51 2.31 1.79
C LEU A 28 -37.62 3.13 2.75
N LEU A 29 -37.46 2.72 4.01
CA LEU A 29 -36.55 3.42 4.95
C LEU A 29 -35.06 3.04 4.75
N GLY A 30 -34.78 1.84 4.22
CA GLY A 30 -33.41 1.38 3.96
C GLY A 30 -32.71 2.11 2.80
N CYS A 31 -33.46 2.46 1.75
CA CYS A 31 -32.89 3.17 0.58
C CYS A 31 -32.51 4.63 0.89
N ALA A 32 -33.17 5.29 1.84
CA ALA A 32 -32.86 6.68 2.18
C ALA A 32 -31.51 6.83 2.93
N LEU A 33 -31.11 5.84 3.71
CA LEU A 33 -29.85 5.87 4.47
C LEU A 33 -28.62 5.50 3.61
N LEU A 34 -28.79 4.69 2.56
CA LEU A 34 -27.70 4.37 1.63
C LEU A 34 -27.31 5.55 0.72
N VAL A 35 -28.26 6.44 0.39
CA VAL A 35 -27.96 7.65 -0.40
C VAL A 35 -27.30 8.73 0.45
N ALA A 36 -27.60 8.81 1.75
CA ALA A 36 -26.96 9.77 2.66
C ALA A 36 -25.50 9.40 2.99
N GLY A 37 -25.15 8.12 3.09
CA GLY A 37 -23.78 7.68 3.34
C GLY A 37 -22.81 7.91 2.16
N ALA A 38 -23.32 7.80 0.92
CA ALA A 38 -22.50 8.00 -0.28
C ALA A 38 -22.13 9.49 -0.52
N LEU A 39 -22.94 10.44 -0.02
CA LEU A 39 -22.67 11.87 -0.19
C LEU A 39 -21.71 12.46 0.86
N ILE A 40 -21.41 11.74 1.94
CA ILE A 40 -20.45 12.20 2.96
C ILE A 40 -19.01 11.81 2.58
N TRP A 41 -18.83 10.73 1.82
CA TRP A 41 -17.50 10.28 1.39
C TRP A 41 -16.86 11.17 0.31
N THR A 42 -17.65 11.87 -0.50
CA THR A 42 -17.12 12.79 -1.53
C THR A 42 -16.69 14.16 -0.99
N VAL A 43 -17.05 14.51 0.25
CA VAL A 43 -16.78 15.86 0.80
C VAL A 43 -15.53 15.89 1.70
N LEU A 44 -15.02 14.73 2.14
CA LEU A 44 -13.94 14.65 3.14
C LEU A 44 -12.65 13.98 2.68
N VAL A 45 -12.60 13.44 1.46
CA VAL A 45 -11.31 13.10 0.84
C VAL A 45 -10.84 14.34 0.08
N PRO A 46 -9.82 15.07 0.54
CA PRO A 46 -9.25 16.16 -0.24
C PRO A 46 -8.85 15.59 -1.60
N ASP A 47 -9.48 16.12 -2.63
CA ASP A 47 -9.27 15.75 -4.02
C ASP A 47 -7.81 16.08 -4.38
N ARG A 48 -6.90 15.12 -4.23
CA ARG A 48 -5.48 15.25 -4.65
C ARG A 48 -5.35 15.50 -6.15
N SER A 49 -6.44 15.37 -6.91
CA SER A 49 -6.54 15.56 -8.36
C SER A 49 -6.55 17.04 -8.80
N MET A 50 -6.57 18.00 -7.87
CA MET A 50 -6.47 19.43 -8.18
C MET A 50 -5.29 20.12 -7.51
N ALA A 51 -4.18 19.42 -7.29
CA ALA A 51 -2.90 20.12 -7.15
C ALA A 51 -2.61 20.79 -8.50
N GLY A 52 -2.64 22.12 -8.54
CA GLY A 52 -2.25 22.88 -9.73
C GLY A 52 -0.81 22.54 -10.15
N LEU A 53 -0.45 22.90 -11.38
CA LEU A 53 0.96 22.84 -11.80
C LEU A 53 1.80 23.64 -10.79
N PRO A 54 2.98 23.14 -10.39
CA PRO A 54 3.86 23.88 -9.50
C PRO A 54 4.25 25.21 -10.14
N SER A 55 4.32 26.25 -9.33
CA SER A 55 4.82 27.56 -9.75
C SER A 55 6.34 27.50 -10.03
N ASP A 56 6.83 28.42 -10.86
CA ASP A 56 8.27 28.51 -11.17
C ASP A 56 9.11 28.65 -9.90
N ASP A 57 8.63 29.42 -8.92
CA ASP A 57 9.31 29.61 -7.63
C ASP A 57 9.42 28.28 -6.84
N GLU A 58 8.37 27.45 -6.83
CA GLU A 58 8.40 26.12 -6.19
C GLU A 58 9.41 25.19 -6.87
N VAL A 59 9.51 25.24 -8.20
CA VAL A 59 10.49 24.45 -8.95
C VAL A 59 11.92 24.92 -8.67
N VAL A 60 12.16 26.24 -8.61
CA VAL A 60 13.47 26.80 -8.26
C VAL A 60 13.88 26.42 -6.83
N ASP A 61 12.95 26.49 -5.88
CA ASP A 61 13.21 26.11 -4.50
C ASP A 61 13.49 24.62 -4.36
N ALA A 62 12.70 23.76 -5.03
CA ALA A 62 12.93 22.32 -5.08
C ALA A 62 14.32 22.00 -5.68
N ARG A 63 14.72 22.67 -6.77
CA ARG A 63 16.06 22.50 -7.35
C ARG A 63 17.16 22.86 -6.35
N ARG A 64 17.01 23.96 -5.61
CA ARG A 64 18.00 24.36 -4.60
C ARG A 64 18.16 23.31 -3.50
N VAL A 65 17.05 22.72 -3.05
CA VAL A 65 17.06 21.61 -2.09
C VAL A 65 17.79 20.41 -2.68
N LEU A 66 17.42 19.97 -3.88
CA LEU A 66 18.01 18.78 -4.49
C LEU A 66 19.52 18.91 -4.77
N MET A 67 20.00 20.10 -5.08
CA MET A 67 21.44 20.36 -5.27
C MET A 67 22.27 20.11 -3.99
N GLY A 68 21.67 20.27 -2.81
CA GLY A 68 22.32 20.04 -1.51
C GLY A 68 22.37 18.59 -1.05
N LEU A 69 21.70 17.67 -1.75
CA LEU A 69 21.61 16.26 -1.40
C LEU A 69 22.68 15.42 -2.11
N PRO A 70 22.91 14.15 -1.72
CA PRO A 70 23.64 13.20 -2.55
C PRO A 70 23.03 13.06 -3.96
N SER A 71 23.80 12.55 -4.91
CA SER A 71 23.27 12.24 -6.24
C SER A 71 22.41 10.98 -6.21
N PHE A 72 21.56 10.81 -7.22
CA PHE A 72 20.77 9.60 -7.41
C PHE A 72 21.64 8.33 -7.44
N GLU A 73 22.81 8.40 -8.06
CA GLU A 73 23.75 7.27 -8.15
C GLU A 73 24.37 6.91 -6.80
N GLU A 74 24.56 7.89 -5.90
CA GLU A 74 25.06 7.64 -4.53
C GLU A 74 24.01 6.94 -3.66
N GLU A 75 22.72 7.19 -3.94
CA GLU A 75 21.57 6.64 -3.20
C GLU A 75 20.92 5.44 -3.89
N GLN A 76 21.47 5.01 -5.02
CA GLN A 76 20.99 3.87 -5.77
C GLN A 76 21.17 2.57 -4.98
N GLY A 77 20.12 1.75 -4.93
CA GLY A 77 20.10 0.50 -4.20
C GLY A 77 19.59 0.65 -2.76
N THR A 78 19.43 1.87 -2.23
CA THR A 78 18.87 2.09 -0.89
C THR A 78 17.46 1.49 -0.77
N SER A 79 16.60 1.66 -1.78
CA SER A 79 15.25 1.08 -1.76
C SER A 79 15.27 -0.45 -1.77
N ALA A 80 16.19 -1.06 -2.52
CA ALA A 80 16.34 -2.50 -2.58
C ALA A 80 16.91 -3.08 -1.27
N MET A 81 17.84 -2.36 -0.62
CA MET A 81 18.39 -2.70 0.68
C MET A 81 17.29 -2.71 1.76
N VAL A 82 16.53 -1.61 1.89
CA VAL A 82 15.42 -1.51 2.86
C VAL A 82 14.39 -2.61 2.63
N LEU A 83 14.03 -2.89 1.38
CA LEU A 83 13.12 -3.99 1.05
C LEU A 83 13.69 -5.36 1.48
N GLY A 84 15.00 -5.58 1.31
CA GLY A 84 15.68 -6.78 1.76
C GLY A 84 15.65 -6.94 3.29
N ASP A 85 15.86 -5.85 4.03
CA ASP A 85 15.80 -5.84 5.49
C ASP A 85 14.39 -6.16 5.99
N ILE A 86 13.35 -5.56 5.38
CA ILE A 86 11.95 -5.85 5.69
C ILE A 86 11.64 -7.34 5.45
N ARG A 87 12.04 -7.89 4.30
CA ARG A 87 11.81 -9.30 3.97
C ARG A 87 12.49 -10.23 4.96
N THR A 88 13.73 -9.93 5.31
CA THR A 88 14.51 -10.71 6.27
C THR A 88 13.82 -10.71 7.63
N ALA A 89 13.37 -9.55 8.12
CA ALA A 89 12.65 -9.45 9.39
C ALA A 89 11.33 -10.25 9.39
N LEU A 90 10.55 -10.15 8.30
CA LEU A 90 9.32 -10.93 8.14
C LEU A 90 9.58 -12.44 8.15
N GLU A 91 10.61 -12.91 7.44
CA GLU A 91 10.95 -14.33 7.39
C GLU A 91 11.48 -14.88 8.71
N VAL A 92 12.19 -14.06 9.47
CA VAL A 92 12.68 -14.41 10.82
C VAL A 92 11.52 -14.56 11.80
N GLU A 93 10.57 -13.64 11.78
CA GLU A 93 9.48 -13.59 12.77
C GLU A 93 8.31 -14.52 12.41
N LEU A 94 7.94 -14.58 11.13
CA LEU A 94 6.73 -15.28 10.67
C LEU A 94 7.05 -16.63 10.02
N GLY A 95 8.30 -16.86 9.65
CA GLY A 95 8.75 -18.00 8.87
C GLY A 95 8.81 -17.70 7.36
N PRO A 96 9.21 -18.70 6.54
CA PRO A 96 9.47 -18.49 5.12
C PRO A 96 8.27 -17.92 4.36
N VAL A 97 8.51 -16.87 3.56
CA VAL A 97 7.50 -16.24 2.70
C VAL A 97 7.77 -16.62 1.25
N ASP A 98 6.71 -17.00 0.51
CA ASP A 98 6.82 -17.29 -0.92
C ASP A 98 6.72 -15.99 -1.72
N TRP A 99 7.88 -15.39 -2.03
CA TRP A 99 7.97 -14.17 -2.83
C TRP A 99 7.85 -14.50 -4.32
N ILE A 100 6.81 -13.97 -4.96
CA ILE A 100 6.42 -14.29 -6.34
C ILE A 100 6.98 -13.25 -7.33
N HIS A 101 7.18 -12.01 -6.89
CA HIS A 101 7.59 -10.91 -7.76
C HIS A 101 8.50 -9.96 -7.02
N ASP A 102 9.69 -9.73 -7.57
CA ASP A 102 10.64 -8.72 -7.14
C ASP A 102 10.98 -7.82 -8.32
N GLU A 103 11.04 -6.50 -8.08
CA GLU A 103 11.42 -5.56 -9.12
C GLU A 103 12.01 -4.30 -8.52
N VAL A 104 13.03 -3.75 -9.20
CA VAL A 104 13.58 -2.43 -8.96
C VAL A 104 13.36 -1.58 -10.21
N ARG A 105 12.84 -0.37 -10.04
CA ARG A 105 12.55 0.58 -11.12
C ARG A 105 13.10 1.96 -10.77
N ARG A 106 13.55 2.67 -11.81
CA ARG A 106 13.92 4.08 -11.74
C ARG A 106 12.78 4.93 -12.32
N GLY A 107 12.51 6.10 -11.74
CA GLY A 107 11.49 7.02 -12.24
C GLY A 107 11.27 8.20 -11.31
N ALA A 108 10.13 8.87 -11.40
CA ALA A 108 9.81 10.05 -10.58
C ALA A 108 8.80 9.76 -9.45
N ALA A 109 8.59 8.49 -9.09
CA ALA A 109 7.53 8.11 -8.16
C ALA A 109 7.73 8.64 -6.73
N GLY A 110 8.98 8.88 -6.33
CA GLY A 110 9.34 9.52 -5.05
C GLY A 110 9.59 11.02 -5.16
N CYS A 111 9.30 11.63 -6.32
CA CYS A 111 9.42 13.05 -6.54
C CYS A 111 8.08 13.74 -6.31
N THR A 112 8.12 14.83 -5.56
CA THR A 112 6.99 15.76 -5.44
C THR A 112 6.71 16.42 -6.79
N PRO A 113 5.51 17.02 -6.99
CA PRO A 113 5.21 17.72 -8.24
C PRO A 113 6.29 18.72 -8.70
N PRO A 114 6.79 19.67 -7.87
CA PRO A 114 7.84 20.59 -8.32
C PRO A 114 9.17 19.90 -8.63
N GLU A 115 9.53 18.83 -7.91
CA GLU A 115 10.76 18.09 -8.18
C GLU A 115 10.68 17.33 -9.51
N SER A 116 9.50 16.79 -9.87
CA SER A 116 9.30 16.02 -11.10
C SER A 116 9.44 16.86 -12.38
N GLU A 117 9.35 18.19 -12.27
CA GLU A 117 9.58 19.13 -13.37
C GLU A 117 11.07 19.46 -13.59
N ILE A 118 11.96 19.00 -12.69
CA ILE A 118 13.39 19.29 -12.76
C ILE A 118 14.09 18.21 -13.61
N PRO A 119 14.71 18.58 -14.76
CA PRO A 119 15.47 17.62 -15.56
C PRO A 119 16.58 16.93 -14.74
N GLY A 120 16.61 15.60 -14.83
CA GLY A 120 17.57 14.77 -14.08
C GLY A 120 17.14 14.42 -12.65
N ALA A 121 15.96 14.84 -12.19
CA ALA A 121 15.41 14.40 -10.92
C ALA A 121 14.83 12.98 -11.02
N LEU A 122 15.29 12.08 -10.16
CA LEU A 122 14.95 10.66 -10.16
C LEU A 122 14.78 10.11 -8.74
N SER A 123 14.07 9.00 -8.66
CA SER A 123 13.84 8.16 -7.48
C SER A 123 13.94 6.68 -7.88
N GLU A 124 14.21 5.82 -6.91
CA GLU A 124 14.24 4.37 -7.07
C GLU A 124 13.09 3.73 -6.30
N GLY A 125 12.30 2.89 -6.98
CA GLY A 125 11.28 2.06 -6.37
C GLY A 125 11.69 0.60 -6.37
N ALA A 126 11.61 -0.09 -5.24
CA ALA A 126 11.71 -1.54 -5.11
C ALA A 126 10.36 -2.11 -4.65
N ARG A 127 9.97 -3.29 -5.12
CA ARG A 127 8.74 -3.95 -4.68
C ARG A 127 8.88 -5.46 -4.58
N SER A 128 8.22 -6.03 -3.58
CA SER A 128 8.04 -7.48 -3.42
C SER A 128 6.57 -7.83 -3.22
N ARG A 129 6.14 -8.98 -3.73
CA ARG A 129 4.80 -9.53 -3.47
C ARG A 129 4.89 -11.02 -3.18
N GLY A 130 4.17 -11.49 -2.17
CA GLY A 130 4.15 -12.91 -1.78
C GLY A 130 2.89 -13.31 -1.00
N ALA A 131 2.98 -14.46 -0.35
CA ALA A 131 1.97 -14.98 0.57
C ALA A 131 2.59 -15.24 1.94
N LEU A 132 2.00 -14.66 2.99
CA LEU A 132 2.45 -14.87 4.37
C LEU A 132 2.15 -16.30 4.83
N PRO A 133 3.04 -16.90 5.64
CA PRO A 133 2.72 -18.15 6.32
C PRO A 133 1.51 -17.95 7.24
N GLY A 134 0.55 -18.87 7.21
CA GLY A 134 -0.70 -18.73 7.96
C GLY A 134 -1.75 -17.81 7.32
N GLY A 135 -1.48 -17.24 6.14
CA GLY A 135 -2.45 -16.42 5.41
C GLY A 135 -2.74 -15.07 6.06
N GLY A 136 -3.97 -14.59 5.92
CA GLY A 136 -4.39 -13.25 6.37
C GLY A 136 -4.33 -13.02 7.88
N ASP A 137 -4.31 -14.08 8.70
CA ASP A 137 -4.28 -13.98 10.17
C ASP A 137 -2.98 -13.34 10.69
N GLN A 138 -1.90 -13.38 9.90
CA GLN A 138 -0.61 -12.73 10.22
C GLN A 138 -0.51 -11.30 9.67
N GLY A 139 -1.54 -10.79 9.00
CA GLY A 139 -1.49 -9.52 8.29
C GLY A 139 -1.11 -8.34 9.19
N GLU A 140 -1.77 -8.21 10.34
CA GLU A 140 -1.51 -7.14 11.32
C GLU A 140 -0.05 -7.17 11.80
N ARG A 141 0.44 -8.35 12.20
CA ARG A 141 1.82 -8.51 12.68
C ARG A 141 2.85 -8.24 11.58
N ALA A 142 2.56 -8.65 10.35
CA ALA A 142 3.42 -8.35 9.21
C ALA A 142 3.54 -6.84 8.99
N LEU A 143 2.43 -6.09 9.05
CA LEU A 143 2.45 -4.62 8.93
C LEU A 143 3.26 -3.95 10.05
N GLU A 144 3.12 -4.42 11.30
CA GLU A 144 3.96 -3.95 12.42
C GLU A 144 5.46 -4.15 12.15
N ILE A 145 5.86 -5.31 11.64
CA ILE A 145 7.27 -5.59 11.31
C ILE A 145 7.76 -4.64 10.20
N VAL A 146 6.96 -4.39 9.16
CA VAL A 146 7.33 -3.44 8.11
C VAL A 146 7.54 -2.05 8.69
N GLU A 147 6.65 -1.58 9.58
CA GLU A 147 6.77 -0.27 10.22
C GLU A 147 8.00 -0.16 11.12
N GLU A 148 8.25 -1.18 11.94
CA GLU A 148 9.43 -1.23 12.81
C GLU A 148 10.74 -1.13 12.01
N VAL A 149 10.83 -1.84 10.88
CA VAL A 149 12.02 -1.77 10.00
C VAL A 149 12.05 -0.44 9.24
N ALA A 150 10.94 0.01 8.68
CA ALA A 150 10.87 1.28 7.93
C ALA A 150 11.29 2.48 8.81
N ALA A 151 10.88 2.49 10.08
CA ALA A 151 11.29 3.53 11.03
C ALA A 151 12.81 3.56 11.27
N GLN A 152 13.49 2.40 11.25
CA GLN A 152 14.96 2.33 11.37
C GLN A 152 15.69 2.99 10.19
N HIS A 153 15.02 3.08 9.03
CA HIS A 153 15.52 3.74 7.83
C HIS A 153 14.98 5.17 7.63
N GLY A 154 14.35 5.75 8.66
CA GLY A 154 13.88 7.13 8.64
C GLY A 154 12.50 7.34 8.01
N PHE A 155 11.72 6.28 7.77
CA PHE A 155 10.30 6.38 7.39
C PHE A 155 9.45 6.37 8.66
N ALA A 156 9.38 7.50 9.36
CA ALA A 156 8.81 7.58 10.71
C ALA A 156 7.32 7.95 10.73
N GLU A 157 6.83 8.69 9.72
CA GLU A 157 5.44 9.10 9.65
C GLU A 157 4.58 7.94 9.15
N THR A 158 3.72 7.40 10.00
CA THR A 158 2.93 6.20 9.67
C THR A 158 1.45 6.54 9.54
N SER A 159 0.80 5.99 8.52
CA SER A 159 -0.64 5.96 8.38
C SER A 159 -1.13 4.55 8.08
N ARG A 160 -2.21 4.14 8.75
CA ARG A 160 -2.86 2.85 8.53
C ARG A 160 -4.31 3.04 8.14
N PHE A 161 -4.82 2.17 7.29
CA PHE A 161 -6.26 2.06 7.05
C PHE A 161 -6.63 0.64 6.65
N VAL A 162 -7.91 0.32 6.82
CA VAL A 162 -8.52 -0.93 6.38
C VAL A 162 -9.61 -0.57 5.39
N ASP A 163 -9.59 -1.17 4.21
CA ASP A 163 -10.64 -0.93 3.22
C ASP A 163 -11.93 -1.72 3.53
N GLY A 164 -12.99 -1.46 2.76
CA GLY A 164 -14.30 -2.12 2.97
C GLY A 164 -14.30 -3.64 2.74
N THR A 165 -13.22 -4.21 2.19
CA THR A 165 -13.04 -5.65 1.99
C THR A 165 -12.19 -6.30 3.10
N GLY A 166 -11.68 -5.51 4.04
CA GLY A 166 -10.83 -5.98 5.13
C GLY A 166 -9.34 -6.04 4.77
N VAL A 167 -8.94 -5.53 3.59
CA VAL A 167 -7.51 -5.42 3.24
C VAL A 167 -6.91 -4.28 4.05
N GLN A 168 -5.77 -4.55 4.67
CA GLN A 168 -5.07 -3.62 5.53
C GLN A 168 -3.92 -2.98 4.76
N TYR A 169 -3.72 -1.69 4.99
CA TYR A 169 -2.70 -0.88 4.34
C TYR A 169 -1.92 -0.13 5.42
N ALA A 170 -0.61 -0.08 5.25
CA ALA A 170 0.29 0.78 6.01
C ALA A 170 1.15 1.58 5.03
N ASP A 171 1.19 2.90 5.20
CA ASP A 171 2.04 3.81 4.46
C ASP A 171 2.93 4.56 5.44
N MET A 172 4.24 4.44 5.25
CA MET A 172 5.26 5.11 6.04
C MET A 172 6.00 6.10 5.15
N THR A 173 6.09 7.36 5.55
CA THR A 173 6.78 8.43 4.80
C THR A 173 8.02 8.90 5.53
N SER A 174 9.04 9.24 4.75
CA SER A 174 10.20 10.00 5.19
C SER A 174 9.93 11.50 5.03
N ASP A 175 10.69 12.32 5.73
CA ASP A 175 10.60 13.79 5.69
C ASP A 175 10.75 14.38 4.27
N ARG A 176 11.30 13.61 3.31
CA ARG A 176 11.54 14.05 1.92
C ARG A 176 10.74 13.28 0.87
N GLY A 177 9.58 12.74 1.24
CA GLY A 177 8.65 12.14 0.27
C GLY A 177 9.02 10.74 -0.21
N GLY A 178 10.13 10.15 0.27
CA GLY A 178 10.32 8.71 0.17
C GLY A 178 9.25 7.98 0.97
N ASN A 179 8.82 6.81 0.52
CA ASN A 179 7.69 6.09 1.09
C ASN A 179 7.90 4.56 1.08
N VAL A 180 7.47 3.92 2.16
CA VAL A 180 7.25 2.46 2.23
C VAL A 180 5.75 2.23 2.32
N SER A 181 5.19 1.47 1.39
CA SER A 181 3.80 1.00 1.44
C SER A 181 3.78 -0.50 1.65
N ALA A 182 2.94 -0.99 2.55
CA ALA A 182 2.63 -2.39 2.72
C ALA A 182 1.12 -2.64 2.65
N VAL A 183 0.76 -3.78 2.06
CA VAL A 183 -0.64 -4.21 1.91
C VAL A 183 -0.75 -5.65 2.37
N ALA A 184 -1.69 -5.92 3.28
CA ALA A 184 -2.00 -7.24 3.80
C ALA A 184 -3.45 -7.62 3.52
N GLY A 185 -3.64 -8.62 2.67
CA GLY A 185 -4.93 -9.27 2.38
C GLY A 185 -4.70 -10.74 2.01
N ASP A 186 -5.36 -11.23 0.95
CA ASP A 186 -5.09 -12.58 0.40
C ASP A 186 -3.62 -12.76 -0.05
N ARG A 187 -2.96 -11.64 -0.34
CA ARG A 187 -1.53 -11.56 -0.62
C ARG A 187 -0.91 -10.44 0.19
N PHE A 188 0.39 -10.54 0.38
CA PHE A 188 1.18 -9.51 1.00
C PHE A 188 2.04 -8.80 -0.04
N GLY A 189 2.06 -7.48 0.01
CA GLY A 189 2.85 -6.65 -0.91
C GLY A 189 3.60 -5.57 -0.15
N ILE A 190 4.86 -5.34 -0.53
CA ILE A 190 5.69 -4.26 -0.02
C ILE A 190 6.19 -3.45 -1.21
N ARG A 191 6.20 -2.14 -1.08
CA ARG A 191 6.85 -1.21 -2.00
C ARG A 191 7.68 -0.23 -1.20
N VAL A 192 8.94 -0.06 -1.58
CA VAL A 192 9.82 0.98 -1.05
C VAL A 192 10.14 1.94 -2.19
N THR A 193 10.00 3.24 -1.97
CA THR A 193 10.35 4.28 -2.92
C THR A 193 11.26 5.27 -2.21
N SER A 194 12.45 5.51 -2.75
CA SER A 194 13.37 6.51 -2.21
C SER A 194 12.79 7.92 -2.37
N SER A 195 13.35 8.88 -1.66
CA SER A 195 13.14 10.30 -1.98
C SER A 195 13.63 10.64 -3.39
N CYS A 196 13.32 11.85 -3.84
CA CYS A 196 13.85 12.40 -5.07
C CYS A 196 15.30 12.89 -4.90
N PHE A 197 16.11 12.70 -5.94
CA PHE A 197 17.51 13.11 -6.04
C PHE A 197 17.84 13.55 -7.47
N LEU A 198 18.80 14.45 -7.64
CA LEU A 198 19.37 14.75 -8.96
C LEU A 198 20.42 13.73 -9.35
N THR A 199 20.49 13.37 -10.63
CA THR A 199 21.64 12.62 -11.16
C THR A 199 22.93 13.42 -11.00
N ALA A 200 24.06 12.71 -10.93
CA ALA A 200 25.38 13.33 -10.86
C ALA A 200 25.63 14.29 -12.03
N GLU A 201 25.13 13.96 -13.22
CA GLU A 201 25.17 14.81 -14.41
C GLU A 201 24.38 16.11 -14.21
N ALA A 202 23.11 16.02 -13.78
CA ALA A 202 22.27 17.21 -13.57
C ALA A 202 22.81 18.12 -12.46
N LYS A 203 23.49 17.55 -11.45
CA LYS A 203 24.21 18.32 -10.43
C LYS A 203 25.46 19.03 -10.95
N ALA A 204 26.12 18.49 -11.97
CA ALA A 204 27.30 19.11 -12.55
C ALA A 204 26.96 20.29 -13.48
N GLU A 205 25.73 20.32 -14.00
CA GLU A 205 25.22 21.37 -14.89
C GLU A 205 24.62 22.59 -14.16
N GLY A 206 24.24 22.42 -12.88
CA GLY A 206 23.56 23.43 -12.05
C GLY A 206 24.49 24.21 -11.13
#